data_AF-A0A944BZE6-F1
#
_entry.id   AF-A0A944BZE6-F1
#
_cell.length_a   1.000
_cell.length_b   1.000
_cell.length_c   1.000
_cell.angle_alpha   90.00
_cell.angle_beta   90.00
_cell.angle_gamma   90.00
#
_symmetry.space_group_name_H-M   'P 1'
#
loop_
_entity.id
_entity.type
_entity.pdbx_description
1 polymer ?
#
loop_
_entity_poly.entity_id
_entity_poly.type
_entity_poly.pdbx_seq_one_letter_code
_entity_poly.pdbx_strand_id
1 'polypeptide(L)'
;MPATDKKQNINIRIADVKPFALSIPADDEALYRESEKLVNTLWNKWMARFKGTDSSEEVMAKVAFQFARLYSQAYRDNKATNELLTDFEKELDEIVIKI
;
A
#
# COMPACT_ATOMS: atom_id res chain seq x y z
N MET A 1 -18.52 15.49 8.61
CA MET A 1 -19.71 14.76 8.10
C MET A 1 -19.54 13.32 8.52
N PRO A 2 -20.54 12.63 9.11
CA PRO A 2 -20.34 11.24 9.47
C PRO A 2 -20.28 10.44 8.18
N ALA A 3 -19.10 9.90 7.85
CA ALA A 3 -18.97 8.93 6.78
C ALA A 3 -19.89 7.76 7.15
N THR A 4 -20.94 7.56 6.36
CA THR A 4 -21.79 6.38 6.50
C THR A 4 -20.90 5.16 6.37
N ASP A 5 -20.81 4.35 7.43
CA ASP A 5 -20.18 3.02 7.53
C ASP A 5 -20.83 1.99 6.58
N LYS A 6 -21.16 2.38 5.36
CA LYS A 6 -21.79 1.53 4.37
C LYS A 6 -20.71 0.64 3.79
N LYS A 7 -20.68 -0.60 4.28
CA LYS A 7 -19.84 -1.65 3.71
C LYS A 7 -20.45 -2.14 2.39
N GLN A 8 -19.59 -2.50 1.46
CA GLN A 8 -19.95 -3.17 0.22
C GLN A 8 -19.03 -4.35 -0.05
N ASN A 9 -19.55 -5.31 -0.82
CA ASN A 9 -18.79 -6.48 -1.23
C ASN A 9 -18.24 -6.26 -2.64
N ILE A 10 -16.93 -6.41 -2.80
CA ILE A 10 -16.25 -6.35 -4.08
C ILE A 10 -15.55 -7.68 -4.37
N ASN A 11 -15.40 -8.03 -5.64
CA ASN A 11 -14.55 -9.13 -6.07
C ASN A 11 -13.21 -8.60 -6.56
N ILE A 12 -12.12 -9.16 -6.03
CA ILE A 12 -10.73 -8.87 -6.41
C ILE A 12 -10.18 -10.05 -7.20
N ARG A 13 -9.47 -9.77 -8.29
CA ARG A 13 -8.74 -10.76 -9.09
C ARG A 13 -7.26 -10.44 -9.10
N ILE A 14 -6.47 -11.29 -8.45
CA ILE A 14 -5.01 -11.19 -8.43
C ILE A 14 -4.40 -12.29 -9.30
N ALA A 15 -3.56 -11.89 -10.25
CA ALA A 15 -2.77 -12.75 -11.12
C ALA A 15 -3.62 -13.86 -11.78
N ASP A 16 -3.18 -15.11 -11.65
CA ASP A 16 -3.83 -16.32 -12.11
C ASP A 16 -4.64 -17.04 -11.01
N VAL A 17 -4.81 -16.40 -9.85
CA VAL A 17 -5.59 -16.95 -8.74
C VAL A 17 -7.10 -16.75 -8.98
N LYS A 18 -7.91 -17.67 -8.45
CA LYS A 18 -9.38 -17.52 -8.45
C LYS A 18 -9.77 -16.20 -7.77
N PRO A 19 -10.68 -15.40 -8.37
CA PRO A 19 -11.18 -14.19 -7.73
C PRO A 19 -11.78 -14.49 -6.35
N PHE A 20 -11.63 -13.54 -5.42
CA PHE A 20 -12.15 -13.66 -4.06
C PHE A 20 -12.91 -12.40 -3.67
N ALA A 21 -13.91 -12.56 -2.80
CA ALA A 21 -14.75 -11.48 -2.32
C ALA A 21 -14.14 -10.82 -1.07
N LEU A 22 -14.21 -9.50 -0.99
CA LEU A 22 -13.87 -8.70 0.19
C LEU A 22 -15.05 -7.80 0.57
N SER A 23 -15.27 -7.62 1.88
CA SER A 23 -16.21 -6.63 2.41
C SER A 23 -15.44 -5.42 2.90
N ILE A 24 -15.65 -4.26 2.28
CA ILE A 24 -14.86 -3.05 2.48
C ILE A 24 -15.75 -1.84 2.73
N PRO A 25 -15.24 -0.75 3.36
CA PRO A 25 -15.92 0.54 3.33
C PRO A 25 -16.10 1.02 1.89
N ALA A 26 -17.28 1.57 1.56
CA ALA A 26 -17.57 2.01 0.19
C ALA A 26 -16.59 3.09 -0.30
N ASP A 27 -16.19 4.00 0.59
CA ASP A 27 -15.29 5.12 0.27
C ASP A 27 -13.87 4.66 -0.07
N ASP A 28 -13.48 3.46 0.36
CA ASP A 28 -12.14 2.91 0.11
C ASP A 28 -12.05 2.14 -1.21
N GLU A 29 -13.15 1.89 -1.95
CA GLU A 29 -13.10 1.00 -3.12
C GLU A 29 -12.02 1.41 -4.12
N ALA A 30 -11.86 2.71 -4.39
CA ALA A 30 -10.84 3.21 -5.30
C ALA A 30 -9.43 2.75 -4.89
N LEU A 31 -9.11 2.77 -3.60
CA LEU A 31 -7.83 2.30 -3.05
C LEU A 31 -7.64 0.79 -3.23
N TYR A 32 -8.68 -0.01 -3.00
CA TYR A 32 -8.64 -1.45 -3.22
C TYR A 32 -8.44 -1.80 -4.70
N ARG A 33 -9.13 -1.10 -5.62
CA ARG A 33 -8.97 -1.28 -7.07
C ARG A 33 -7.60 -0.88 -7.58
N GLU A 34 -7.05 0.21 -7.04
CA GLU A 34 -5.69 0.63 -7.35
C GLU A 34 -4.67 -0.43 -6.88
N SER A 35 -4.84 -0.94 -5.66
CA SER A 35 -4.01 -2.00 -5.11
C SER A 35 -4.05 -3.27 -5.97
N GLU A 36 -5.24 -3.70 -6.39
CA GLU A 36 -5.44 -4.81 -7.33
C GLU A 36 -4.68 -4.59 -8.65
N LYS A 37 -4.81 -3.39 -9.24
CA LYS A 37 -4.12 -3.02 -10.47
C LYS A 37 -2.60 -3.03 -10.31
N LEU A 38 -2.07 -2.52 -9.20
CA LEU A 38 -0.63 -2.45 -8.94
C LEU A 38 -0.01 -3.84 -8.83
N VAL A 39 -0.63 -4.74 -8.06
CA VAL A 39 -0.17 -6.13 -7.92
C VAL A 39 -0.17 -6.83 -9.28
N ASN A 40 -1.27 -6.73 -10.03
CA ASN A 40 -1.39 -7.35 -11.35
C ASN A 40 -0.39 -6.80 -12.37
N THR A 41 -0.13 -5.49 -12.34
CA THR A 41 0.84 -4.87 -13.24
C THR A 41 2.25 -5.39 -12.98
N LEU A 42 2.65 -5.46 -11.70
CA LEU A 42 3.98 -5.95 -11.34
C LEU A 42 4.12 -7.45 -11.64
N TRP A 43 3.12 -8.25 -11.26
CA TRP A 43 3.10 -9.68 -11.54
C TRP A 43 3.19 -9.97 -13.05
N ASN A 44 2.40 -9.31 -13.90
CA ASN A 44 2.47 -9.48 -15.36
C ASN A 44 3.85 -9.13 -15.91
N LYS A 45 4.43 -8.02 -15.45
CA LYS A 45 5.78 -7.60 -15.84
C LYS A 45 6.82 -8.65 -15.45
N TRP A 46 6.69 -9.25 -14.28
CA TRP A 46 7.67 -10.20 -13.76
C TRP A 46 7.49 -11.61 -14.31
N MET A 47 6.26 -12.04 -14.59
CA MET A 47 5.98 -13.25 -15.36
C MET A 47 6.64 -13.20 -16.73
N ALA A 48 6.59 -12.05 -17.42
CA ALA A 48 7.29 -11.87 -18.68
C ALA A 48 8.83 -11.90 -18.50
N ARG A 49 9.34 -11.25 -17.45
CA ARG A 49 10.78 -11.16 -17.15
C ARG A 49 11.41 -12.50 -16.78
N PHE A 50 10.73 -13.31 -15.99
CA PHE A 50 11.22 -14.58 -15.43
C PHE A 50 10.64 -15.80 -16.15
N LYS A 51 10.17 -15.60 -17.38
CA LYS A 51 9.57 -16.66 -18.19
C LYS A 51 10.58 -17.80 -18.39
N GLY A 52 10.20 -19.00 -17.95
CA GLY A 52 11.02 -20.21 -18.09
C GLY A 52 12.03 -20.43 -16.97
N THR A 53 12.17 -19.51 -16.02
CA THR A 53 12.99 -19.70 -14.81
C THR A 53 12.13 -19.84 -13.57
N ASP A 54 11.04 -19.08 -13.48
CA ASP A 54 10.19 -19.02 -12.30
C ASP A 54 8.77 -19.49 -12.61
N SER A 55 8.16 -20.15 -11.64
CA SER A 55 6.74 -20.42 -11.59
C SER A 55 5.92 -19.18 -11.24
N SER A 56 4.60 -19.22 -11.48
CA SER A 56 3.67 -18.16 -11.06
C SER A 56 3.73 -17.88 -9.56
N GLU A 57 3.85 -18.93 -8.75
CA GLU A 57 3.94 -18.84 -7.29
C GLU A 57 5.23 -18.13 -6.85
N GLU A 58 6.37 -18.47 -7.45
CA GLU A 58 7.64 -17.81 -7.17
C GLU A 58 7.63 -16.33 -7.58
N VAL A 59 7.02 -16.01 -8.73
CA VAL A 59 6.83 -14.62 -9.14
C VAL A 59 5.93 -13.88 -8.15
N MET A 60 4.84 -14.49 -7.68
CA MET A 60 3.97 -13.91 -6.66
C MET A 60 4.69 -13.68 -5.33
N ALA A 61 5.52 -14.64 -4.88
CA ALA A 61 6.33 -14.49 -3.68
C ALA A 61 7.28 -13.29 -3.77
N LYS A 62 7.91 -13.10 -4.94
CA LYS A 62 8.74 -11.92 -5.20
C LYS A 62 7.89 -10.64 -5.15
N VAL A 63 6.70 -10.63 -5.77
CA VAL A 63 5.79 -9.47 -5.78
C VAL A 63 5.43 -9.08 -4.35
N ALA A 64 5.03 -10.05 -3.52
CA ALA A 64 4.71 -9.83 -2.12
C ALA A 64 5.91 -9.25 -1.35
N PHE A 65 7.10 -9.82 -1.52
CA PHE A 65 8.32 -9.31 -0.89
C PHE A 65 8.63 -7.86 -1.30
N GLN A 66 8.46 -7.52 -2.58
CA GLN A 66 8.70 -6.17 -3.06
C GLN A 66 7.74 -5.15 -2.44
N PHE A 67 6.45 -5.47 -2.33
CA PHE A 67 5.49 -4.59 -1.65
C PHE A 67 5.78 -4.46 -0.15
N ALA A 68 6.17 -5.54 0.53
CA ALA A 68 6.59 -5.49 1.94
C ALA A 68 7.84 -4.60 2.15
N ARG A 69 8.80 -4.66 1.22
CA ARG A 69 9.99 -3.80 1.23
C ARG A 69 9.62 -2.33 1.01
N LEU A 70 8.75 -2.05 0.04
CA LEU A 70 8.27 -0.70 -0.25
C LEU A 70 7.48 -0.11 0.92
N TYR A 71 6.61 -0.90 1.54
CA TYR A 71 5.89 -0.52 2.75
C TYR A 71 6.86 -0.19 3.90
N SER A 72 7.84 -1.05 4.16
CA SER A 72 8.85 -0.81 5.19
C SER A 72 9.65 0.48 4.95
N GLN A 73 9.96 0.78 3.68
CA GLN A 73 10.64 2.02 3.31
C GLN A 73 9.73 3.23 3.56
N ALA A 74 8.50 3.21 3.04
CA ALA A 74 7.55 4.30 3.23
C ALA A 74 7.25 4.56 4.71
N TYR A 75 7.14 3.51 5.52
CA TYR A 75 6.96 3.62 6.96
C TYR A 75 8.12 4.35 7.63
N ARG A 76 9.37 3.99 7.28
CA ARG A 76 10.56 4.66 7.81
C ARG A 76 10.61 6.14 7.40
N ASP A 77 10.29 6.45 6.16
CA ASP A 77 10.33 7.82 5.64
C ASP A 77 9.25 8.71 6.28
N ASN A 78 8.04 8.18 6.47
CA ASN A 78 6.96 8.87 7.21
C ASN A 78 7.35 9.10 8.67
N LYS A 79 7.96 8.11 9.33
CA LYS A 79 8.41 8.26 10.71
C LYS A 79 9.46 9.37 10.84
N ALA A 80 10.47 9.38 9.96
CA ALA A 80 11.50 10.42 9.95
C ALA A 80 10.92 11.82 9.69
N THR A 81 9.93 11.92 8.79
CA THR A 81 9.21 13.18 8.52
C THR A 81 8.45 13.65 9.75
N ASN A 82 7.75 12.74 10.45
CA ASN A 82 7.00 13.09 11.66
C ASN A 82 7.93 13.53 12.81
N GLU A 83 9.08 12.88 12.96
CA GLU A 83 10.12 13.29 13.93
C GLU A 83 10.64 14.70 13.62
N LEU A 84 10.96 14.99 12.36
CA LEU A 84 11.39 16.33 11.93
C LEU A 84 10.32 17.40 12.22
N LEU A 85 9.05 17.11 11.93
CA LEU A 85 7.95 18.04 12.23
C LEU A 85 7.80 18.29 13.74
N THR A 86 7.93 17.23 14.55
CA THR A 86 7.85 17.34 16.01
C THR A 86 8.99 18.20 16.57
N ASP A 87 10.20 18.05 16.02
CA ASP A 87 11.35 18.84 16.46
C ASP A 87 11.22 20.31 16.02
N PHE A 88 10.71 20.56 14.81
CA PHE A 88 10.37 21.93 14.38
C PHE A 88 9.28 22.58 15.24
N GLU A 89 8.24 21.84 15.64
CA GLU A 89 7.21 22.35 16.55
C GLU A 89 7.80 22.80 17.89
N LYS A 90 8.70 22.01 18.48
CA LYS A 90 9.40 22.39 19.73
C LYS A 90 10.24 23.65 19.56
N GLU A 91 10.98 23.77 18.46
CA GLU A 91 11.80 24.96 18.20
C GLU A 91 10.93 26.22 18.08
N LEU A 92 9.76 26.13 17.43
CA LEU A 92 8.81 27.25 17.37
C LEU A 92 8.25 27.62 18.75
N ASP A 93 7.85 26.63 19.54
CA ASP A 93 7.36 26.87 20.91
C ASP A 93 8.41 27.58 21.77
N GLU A 94 9.69 27.18 21.65
CA GLU A 94 10.78 27.84 22.36
C GLU A 94 11.01 29.30 21.95
N ILE A 95 10.81 29.64 20.67
CA ILE A 95 10.93 31.01 20.19
C ILE A 95 9.78 31.87 20.71
N VAL A 96 8.56 31.34 20.71
CA VAL A 96 7.35 32.06 21.11
C VAL A 96 7.29 32.28 22.62
N ILE A 97 7.80 31.35 23.44
CA ILE A 97 7.85 31.50 24.91
C ILE A 97 8.94 32.50 25.36
N LYS A 98 9.94 32.77 24.51
CA LYS A 98 11.04 33.71 24.81
C LYS A 98 10.73 35.18 24.47
N ILE A 99 9.49 35.49 24.09
CA ILE A 99 8.95 36.86 23.88
C ILE A 99 7.93 37.16 24.98
#